data_AF-A0A7S0DDL1-F1
#
_entry.id   AF-A0A7S0DDL1-F1
#
_cell.length_a   1.000
_cell.length_b   1.000
_cell.length_c   1.000
_cell.angle_alpha   90.00
_cell.angle_beta   90.00
_cell.angle_gamma   90.00
#
_symmetry.space_group_name_H-M   'P 1'
#
loop_
_entity.id
_entity.type
_entity.pdbx_description
1 polymer ?
#
loop_
_entity_poly.entity_id
_entity_poly.type
_entity_poly.pdbx_seq_one_letter_code
_entity_poly.pdbx_strand_id
1 'polypeptide(L)'
;TVEDTIVQPWFKEALEDTQGAVFVCHMGYTDKLVKKILLKTRELKGDKYPIVFVNGHTHIRAYKKLDKYAVTFEAGHYFDTIGFLSLSIGDADPIFKRRNITTNRDILSNTLGFSNYSDFQTEKGRQIRTQILQVRRDLELDKVLGCSPMTLSNRNQSSWKFYNDIVIPLMLNESTNDTISIVSIGGWRYELYAGEVTKDDVITFSPFRNGFYYIPDIKGSDITKLRKSLKWYLPRVTLTTVTVT
;
A
#
# COMPACT_ATOMS: atom_id res chain seq x y z
N THR A 1 -15.99 -3.00 -15.15
CA THR A 1 -15.46 -3.60 -13.90
C THR A 1 -14.55 -4.76 -14.24
N VAL A 2 -13.86 -5.40 -13.29
CA VAL A 2 -13.05 -6.61 -13.60
C VAL A 2 -13.95 -7.68 -14.23
N GLU A 3 -15.16 -7.82 -13.71
CA GLU A 3 -16.17 -8.76 -14.20
C GLU A 3 -16.57 -8.50 -15.66
N ASP A 4 -16.75 -7.23 -16.03
CA ASP A 4 -17.08 -6.87 -17.42
C ASP A 4 -15.87 -7.05 -18.36
N THR A 5 -14.65 -6.88 -17.84
CA THR A 5 -13.42 -6.95 -18.60
C THR A 5 -13.05 -8.39 -18.99
N ILE A 6 -13.19 -9.35 -18.06
CA ILE A 6 -12.78 -10.76 -18.29
C ILE A 6 -13.68 -11.52 -19.26
N VAL A 7 -14.81 -10.94 -19.66
CA VAL A 7 -15.73 -11.50 -20.66
C VAL A 7 -15.59 -10.86 -22.03
N GLN A 8 -14.74 -9.84 -22.18
CA GLN A 8 -14.50 -9.21 -23.48
C GLN A 8 -13.71 -10.14 -24.42
N PRO A 9 -13.90 -10.05 -25.75
CA PRO A 9 -13.20 -10.90 -26.73
C PRO A 9 -11.67 -10.89 -26.57
N TRP A 10 -11.10 -9.69 -26.37
CA TRP A 10 -9.66 -9.51 -26.22
C TRP A 10 -9.05 -10.34 -25.06
N PHE A 11 -9.82 -10.60 -24.00
CA PHE A 11 -9.32 -11.37 -22.85
C PHE A 11 -9.07 -12.83 -23.25
N LYS A 12 -9.96 -13.40 -24.08
CA LYS A 12 -9.77 -14.73 -24.65
C LYS A 12 -8.59 -14.73 -25.61
N GLU A 13 -8.55 -13.78 -26.54
CA GLU A 13 -7.49 -13.65 -27.55
C GLU A 13 -6.10 -13.57 -26.90
N ALA A 14 -5.95 -12.80 -25.81
CA ALA A 14 -4.70 -12.68 -25.07
C ALA A 14 -4.21 -14.00 -24.43
N LEU A 15 -5.09 -15.00 -24.28
CA LEU A 15 -4.77 -16.30 -23.68
C LEU A 15 -4.57 -17.41 -24.72
N GLU A 16 -4.88 -17.21 -26.01
CA GLU A 16 -4.94 -18.30 -27.00
C GLU A 16 -3.59 -19.02 -27.18
N ASP A 17 -2.52 -18.31 -27.52
CA ASP A 17 -1.21 -18.91 -27.84
C ASP A 17 -0.23 -18.90 -26.66
N THR A 18 -0.72 -19.18 -25.46
CA THR A 18 0.07 -19.11 -24.22
C THR A 18 0.12 -20.46 -23.50
N GLN A 19 1.22 -20.70 -22.79
CA GLN A 19 1.43 -21.89 -21.94
C GLN A 19 1.10 -21.64 -20.46
N GLY A 20 0.77 -20.40 -20.09
CA GLY A 20 0.45 -19.94 -18.74
C GLY A 20 0.24 -18.43 -18.74
N ALA A 21 -0.31 -17.89 -17.64
CA ALA A 21 -0.61 -16.47 -17.51
C ALA A 21 -0.02 -15.86 -16.24
N VAL A 22 0.44 -14.61 -16.35
CA VAL A 22 0.78 -13.75 -15.21
C VAL A 22 -0.17 -12.56 -15.20
N PHE A 23 -0.99 -12.45 -14.16
CA PHE A 23 -1.87 -11.32 -13.95
C PHE A 23 -1.22 -10.34 -12.98
N VAL A 24 -0.96 -9.12 -13.44
CA VAL A 24 -0.49 -8.02 -12.59
C VAL A 24 -1.69 -7.17 -12.22
N CYS A 25 -2.01 -7.12 -10.92
CA CYS A 25 -3.25 -6.52 -10.44
C CYS A 25 -2.99 -5.66 -9.20
N HIS A 26 -3.70 -4.53 -9.09
CA HIS A 26 -3.73 -3.74 -7.87
C HIS A 26 -4.94 -4.13 -7.01
N MET A 27 -4.96 -5.38 -6.55
CA MET A 27 -6.01 -5.96 -5.70
C MET A 27 -5.34 -6.75 -4.58
N GLY A 28 -6.03 -6.94 -3.45
CA GLY A 28 -5.51 -7.80 -2.38
C GLY A 28 -5.37 -9.25 -2.83
N TYR A 29 -4.37 -9.96 -2.30
CA TYR A 29 -4.06 -11.34 -2.70
C TYR A 29 -5.20 -12.33 -2.46
N THR A 30 -6.14 -12.00 -1.55
CA THR A 30 -7.35 -12.76 -1.22
C THR A 30 -8.64 -12.10 -1.72
N ASP A 31 -8.54 -11.07 -2.55
CA ASP A 31 -9.71 -10.40 -3.12
C ASP A 31 -10.57 -11.39 -3.91
N LYS A 32 -11.90 -11.23 -3.83
CA LYS A 32 -12.86 -12.07 -4.56
C LYS A 32 -12.64 -11.98 -6.07
N LEU A 33 -12.14 -10.85 -6.57
CA LEU A 33 -11.83 -10.62 -7.97
C LEU A 33 -10.69 -11.53 -8.47
N VAL A 34 -9.71 -11.87 -7.63
CA VAL A 34 -8.67 -12.86 -7.97
C VAL A 34 -9.32 -14.21 -8.30
N LYS A 35 -10.32 -14.63 -7.50
CA LYS A 35 -11.06 -15.86 -7.75
C LYS A 35 -11.88 -15.79 -9.05
N LYS A 36 -12.47 -14.64 -9.38
CA LYS A 36 -13.23 -14.46 -10.63
C LYS A 36 -12.34 -14.59 -11.86
N ILE A 37 -11.18 -13.95 -11.86
CA ILE A 37 -10.20 -14.07 -12.97
C ILE A 37 -9.71 -15.51 -13.09
N LEU A 38 -9.37 -16.16 -11.97
CA LEU A 38 -8.96 -17.57 -11.94
C LEU A 38 -10.00 -18.46 -12.63
N LEU A 39 -11.26 -18.39 -12.18
CA LEU A 39 -12.34 -19.22 -12.73
C LEU A 39 -12.57 -18.96 -14.22
N LYS A 40 -12.55 -17.69 -14.65
CA LYS A 40 -12.73 -17.37 -16.07
C LYS A 40 -11.56 -17.87 -16.93
N THR A 41 -10.34 -17.80 -16.42
CA THR A 41 -9.15 -18.33 -17.13
C THR A 41 -9.22 -19.85 -17.23
N ARG A 42 -9.68 -20.52 -16.17
CA ARG A 42 -9.87 -21.98 -16.13
C ARG A 42 -10.93 -22.44 -17.14
N GLU A 43 -12.02 -21.69 -17.28
CA GLU A 43 -13.05 -21.94 -18.31
C GLU A 43 -12.45 -21.91 -19.72
N LEU A 44 -11.53 -20.97 -20.00
CA LEU A 44 -10.96 -20.78 -21.33
C LEU A 44 -9.76 -21.70 -21.64
N LYS A 45 -8.95 -22.07 -20.64
CA LYS A 45 -7.66 -22.75 -20.83
C LYS A 45 -7.52 -24.09 -20.09
N GLY A 46 -8.50 -24.45 -19.26
CA GLY A 46 -8.52 -25.67 -18.48
C GLY A 46 -7.82 -25.59 -17.11
N ASP A 47 -8.02 -26.64 -16.31
CA ASP A 47 -7.63 -26.69 -14.89
C ASP A 47 -6.12 -26.67 -14.65
N LYS A 48 -5.35 -27.22 -15.60
CA LYS A 48 -3.89 -27.36 -15.47
C LYS A 48 -3.09 -26.16 -15.95
N TYR A 49 -3.74 -25.15 -16.51
CA TYR A 49 -3.08 -23.99 -17.09
C TYR A 49 -2.38 -23.17 -15.98
N PRO A 50 -1.05 -22.99 -15.99
CA PRO A 50 -0.33 -22.29 -14.93
C PRO A 50 -0.72 -20.81 -14.82
N ILE A 51 -1.01 -20.32 -13.60
CA ILE A 51 -1.38 -18.93 -13.35
C ILE A 51 -0.62 -18.34 -12.16
N VAL A 52 -0.07 -17.14 -12.33
CA VAL A 52 0.52 -16.34 -11.24
C VAL A 52 -0.20 -15.01 -11.15
N PHE A 53 -0.71 -14.68 -9.96
CA PHE A 53 -1.18 -13.32 -9.65
C PHE A 53 -0.11 -12.55 -8.88
N VAL A 54 0.36 -11.45 -9.47
CA VAL A 54 1.17 -10.43 -8.82
C VAL A 54 0.22 -9.33 -8.35
N ASN A 55 -0.09 -9.35 -7.06
CA ASN A 55 -1.10 -8.50 -6.42
C ASN A 55 -0.47 -7.36 -5.60
N GLY A 56 -1.32 -6.48 -5.07
CA GLY A 56 -0.92 -5.34 -4.26
C GLY A 56 -2.07 -4.81 -3.40
N HIS A 57 -2.16 -3.49 -3.26
CA HIS A 57 -3.23 -2.77 -2.54
C HIS A 57 -3.22 -2.90 -1.01
N THR A 58 -3.02 -4.09 -0.44
CA THR A 58 -3.13 -4.27 1.02
C THR A 58 -1.85 -3.97 1.79
N HIS A 59 -0.75 -3.75 1.06
CA HIS A 59 0.55 -3.33 1.60
C HIS A 59 1.18 -4.39 2.53
N ILE A 60 0.97 -5.68 2.28
CA ILE A 60 1.54 -6.76 3.09
C ILE A 60 2.41 -7.69 2.25
N ARG A 61 3.28 -8.45 2.93
CA ARG A 61 3.99 -9.58 2.34
C ARG A 61 3.10 -10.82 2.46
N ALA A 62 2.46 -11.22 1.37
CA ALA A 62 1.53 -12.36 1.38
C ALA A 62 1.77 -13.31 0.22
N TYR A 63 1.42 -14.57 0.41
CA TYR A 63 1.44 -15.60 -0.62
C TYR A 63 0.37 -16.64 -0.33
N LYS A 64 -0.33 -17.10 -1.37
CA LYS A 64 -1.29 -18.19 -1.27
C LYS A 64 -1.25 -19.04 -2.54
N LYS A 65 -1.27 -20.35 -2.35
CA LYS A 65 -1.62 -21.30 -3.42
C LYS A 65 -3.14 -21.28 -3.55
N LEU A 66 -3.64 -20.95 -4.74
CA LEU A 66 -5.06 -20.96 -5.04
C LEU A 66 -5.51 -22.39 -5.39
N ASP A 67 -4.68 -23.09 -6.14
CA ASP A 67 -4.77 -24.52 -6.45
C ASP A 67 -3.37 -25.07 -6.76
N LYS A 68 -3.27 -26.26 -7.37
CA LYS A 68 -2.00 -26.90 -7.75
C LYS A 68 -1.25 -26.16 -8.87
N TYR A 69 -1.97 -25.43 -9.72
CA TYR A 69 -1.47 -24.75 -10.92
C TYR A 69 -1.58 -23.22 -10.83
N ALA A 70 -2.07 -22.66 -9.72
CA ALA A 70 -2.25 -21.22 -9.54
C ALA A 70 -1.79 -20.70 -8.18
N VAL A 71 -1.11 -19.55 -8.20
CA VAL A 71 -0.61 -18.86 -6.99
C VAL A 71 -0.89 -17.36 -7.05
N THR A 72 -0.97 -16.72 -5.89
CA THR A 72 -1.14 -15.28 -5.73
C THR A 72 -0.21 -14.75 -4.66
N PHE A 73 0.39 -13.57 -4.86
CA PHE A 73 1.27 -12.97 -3.86
C PHE A 73 1.27 -11.44 -3.88
N GLU A 74 1.65 -10.85 -2.75
CA GLU A 74 1.91 -9.42 -2.56
C GLU A 74 3.32 -9.22 -1.99
N ALA A 75 3.98 -8.15 -2.43
CA ALA A 75 5.36 -7.85 -2.11
C ALA A 75 5.51 -6.61 -1.21
N GLY A 76 4.72 -6.52 -0.13
CA GLY A 76 4.91 -5.49 0.89
C GLY A 76 4.55 -4.08 0.40
N HIS A 77 5.28 -3.08 0.88
CA HIS A 77 4.98 -1.67 0.59
C HIS A 77 6.19 -0.75 0.78
N TYR A 78 6.08 0.49 0.30
CA TYR A 78 7.07 1.57 0.51
C TYR A 78 8.51 1.19 0.18
N PHE A 79 8.67 0.34 -0.84
CA PHE A 79 9.96 -0.18 -1.27
C PHE A 79 10.73 -0.81 -0.10
N ASP A 80 10.06 -1.54 0.79
CA ASP A 80 10.65 -2.33 1.88
C ASP A 80 11.01 -3.78 1.44
N THR A 81 10.44 -4.20 0.31
CA THR A 81 10.47 -5.57 -0.19
C THR A 81 10.53 -5.60 -1.72
N ILE A 82 11.36 -6.50 -2.25
CA ILE A 82 11.30 -6.99 -3.62
C ILE A 82 10.76 -8.43 -3.56
N GLY A 83 9.62 -8.67 -4.20
CA GLY A 83 9.06 -10.01 -4.35
C GLY A 83 9.70 -10.74 -5.53
N PHE A 84 10.24 -11.93 -5.29
CA PHE A 84 10.76 -12.83 -6.31
C PHE A 84 9.91 -14.10 -6.36
N LEU A 85 9.51 -14.51 -7.57
CA LEU A 85 8.83 -15.76 -7.82
C LEU A 85 9.39 -16.38 -9.09
N SER A 86 9.74 -17.66 -9.04
CA SER A 86 10.05 -18.46 -10.23
C SER A 86 9.00 -19.54 -10.44
N LEU A 87 8.72 -19.81 -11.71
CA LEU A 87 7.76 -20.79 -12.20
C LEU A 87 8.46 -21.67 -13.23
N SER A 88 8.49 -22.97 -12.97
CA SER A 88 8.92 -23.98 -13.96
C SER A 88 7.70 -24.51 -14.70
N ILE A 89 7.72 -24.46 -16.03
CA ILE A 89 6.67 -24.97 -16.93
C ILE A 89 7.28 -26.07 -17.82
N GLY A 90 6.57 -27.19 -18.00
CA GLY A 90 7.00 -28.34 -18.80
C GLY A 90 5.97 -29.46 -18.73
N ASP A 91 6.39 -30.71 -19.00
CA ASP A 91 5.50 -31.88 -19.02
C ASP A 91 5.02 -32.33 -17.61
N ALA A 92 5.71 -31.86 -16.57
CA ALA A 92 5.36 -32.11 -15.17
C ALA A 92 4.50 -30.97 -14.58
N ASP A 93 3.96 -31.20 -13.38
CA ASP A 93 3.25 -30.17 -12.64
C ASP A 93 4.14 -28.95 -12.37
N PRO A 94 3.59 -27.72 -12.42
CA PRO A 94 4.37 -26.51 -12.27
C PRO A 94 4.95 -26.39 -10.86
N ILE A 95 6.21 -25.96 -10.79
CA ILE A 95 6.91 -25.73 -9.53
C ILE A 95 7.03 -24.22 -9.32
N PHE A 96 6.42 -23.75 -8.24
CA PHE A 96 6.51 -22.35 -7.80
C PHE A 96 7.52 -22.22 -6.65
N LYS A 97 8.56 -21.41 -6.83
CA LYS A 97 9.46 -20.99 -5.75
C LYS A 97 9.33 -19.50 -5.54
N ARG A 98 9.45 -19.04 -4.29
CA ARG A 98 9.29 -17.61 -3.96
C ARG A 98 10.31 -17.16 -2.93
N ARG A 99 10.60 -15.86 -2.92
CA ARG A 99 11.40 -15.20 -1.90
C ARG A 99 10.95 -13.74 -1.78
N ASN A 100 10.83 -13.26 -0.55
CA ASN A 100 10.75 -11.83 -0.28
C ASN A 100 12.15 -11.35 0.08
N ILE A 101 12.63 -10.34 -0.63
CA ILE A 101 13.98 -9.80 -0.49
C ILE A 101 13.83 -8.41 0.11
N THR A 102 14.37 -8.19 1.31
CA THR A 102 14.39 -6.85 1.90
C THR A 102 15.26 -5.93 1.04
N THR A 103 14.75 -4.74 0.76
CA THR A 103 15.38 -3.69 -0.07
C THR A 103 16.48 -2.95 0.68
N ASN A 104 17.54 -3.68 1.01
CA ASN A 104 18.74 -3.13 1.62
C ASN A 104 19.95 -3.43 0.74
N ARG A 105 20.92 -2.52 0.68
CA ARG A 105 22.12 -2.64 -0.17
C ARG A 105 22.90 -3.94 0.09
N ASP A 106 23.10 -4.30 1.34
CA ASP A 106 23.88 -5.47 1.73
C ASP A 106 23.09 -6.75 1.41
N ILE A 107 21.79 -6.76 1.70
CA ILE A 107 20.91 -7.89 1.38
C ILE A 107 20.85 -8.12 -0.13
N LEU A 108 20.75 -7.06 -0.93
CA LEU A 108 20.71 -7.16 -2.39
C LEU A 108 22.05 -7.62 -2.97
N SER A 109 23.16 -7.05 -2.52
CA SER A 109 24.52 -7.44 -2.92
C SER A 109 24.77 -8.92 -2.63
N ASN A 110 24.47 -9.36 -1.40
CA ASN A 110 24.64 -10.75 -0.98
C ASN A 110 23.70 -11.70 -1.73
N THR A 111 22.45 -11.29 -1.98
CA THR A 111 21.47 -12.13 -2.72
C THR A 111 21.92 -12.40 -4.16
N LEU A 112 22.67 -11.46 -4.77
CA LEU A 112 23.21 -11.60 -6.11
C LEU A 112 24.61 -12.24 -6.17
N GLY A 113 25.19 -12.59 -5.01
CA GLY A 113 26.47 -13.28 -4.93
C GLY A 113 27.71 -12.38 -5.01
N PHE A 114 27.57 -11.07 -4.78
CA PHE A 114 28.71 -10.16 -4.74
C PHE A 114 29.37 -10.17 -3.36
N SER A 115 30.69 -10.40 -3.33
CA SER A 115 31.49 -10.34 -2.10
C SER A 115 31.87 -8.91 -1.71
N ASN A 116 31.99 -7.98 -2.66
CA ASN A 116 32.28 -6.57 -2.42
C ASN A 116 31.18 -5.69 -2.99
N TYR A 117 30.81 -4.65 -2.22
CA TYR A 117 29.77 -3.72 -2.64
C TYR A 117 30.16 -2.88 -3.88
N SER A 118 31.46 -2.61 -4.09
CA SER A 118 31.95 -1.92 -5.30
C SER A 118 31.54 -2.63 -6.58
N ASP A 119 31.56 -3.96 -6.56
CA ASP A 119 31.33 -4.81 -7.72
C ASP A 119 29.82 -4.93 -8.03
N PHE A 120 28.98 -4.70 -7.01
CA PHE A 120 27.52 -4.62 -7.15
C PHE A 120 27.05 -3.30 -7.79
N GLN A 121 27.86 -2.23 -7.72
CA GLN A 121 27.46 -0.93 -8.28
C GLN A 121 27.62 -0.89 -9.81
N THR A 122 26.59 -0.42 -10.50
CA THR A 122 26.65 -0.13 -11.94
C THR A 122 26.76 1.37 -12.21
N GLU A 123 27.33 1.75 -13.35
CA GLU A 123 27.38 3.14 -13.81
C GLU A 123 25.95 3.75 -13.85
N LYS A 124 25.01 3.03 -14.46
CA LYS A 124 23.59 3.43 -14.51
C LYS A 124 22.99 3.60 -13.12
N GLY A 125 23.29 2.71 -12.18
CA GLY A 125 22.83 2.81 -10.79
C GLY A 125 23.37 4.05 -10.09
N ARG A 126 24.64 4.40 -10.33
CA ARG A 126 25.25 5.64 -9.81
C ARG A 126 24.59 6.88 -10.41
N GLN A 127 24.31 6.89 -11.71
CA GLN A 127 23.61 8.00 -12.38
C GLN A 127 22.19 8.20 -11.83
N ILE A 128 21.40 7.13 -11.68
CA ILE A 128 20.05 7.20 -11.08
C ILE A 128 20.12 7.73 -9.65
N ARG A 129 21.09 7.27 -8.84
CA ARG A 129 21.30 7.80 -7.48
C ARG A 129 21.55 9.31 -7.51
N THR A 130 22.41 9.78 -8.40
CA THR A 130 22.68 11.23 -8.54
C THR A 130 21.42 12.01 -8.91
N GLN A 131 20.60 11.49 -9.83
CA GLN A 131 19.33 12.10 -10.22
C GLN A 131 18.35 12.17 -9.05
N ILE A 132 18.21 11.09 -8.27
CA ILE A 132 17.35 11.07 -7.07
C ILE A 132 17.81 12.16 -6.09
N LEU A 133 19.11 12.26 -5.81
CA LEU A 133 19.65 13.27 -4.91
C LEU A 133 19.44 14.70 -5.44
N GLN A 134 19.51 14.90 -6.76
CA GLN A 134 19.22 16.20 -7.37
C GLN A 134 17.76 16.58 -7.17
N VAL A 135 16.82 15.68 -7.47
CA VAL A 135 15.39 15.93 -7.27
C VAL A 135 15.07 16.21 -5.80
N ARG A 136 15.70 15.49 -4.85
CA ARG A 136 15.53 15.78 -3.41
C ARG A 136 15.93 17.21 -3.06
N ARG A 137 17.06 17.70 -3.60
CA ARG A 137 17.53 19.07 -3.41
C ARG A 137 16.61 20.10 -4.03
N ASP A 138 16.21 19.89 -5.29
CA ASP A 138 15.34 20.82 -6.03
C ASP A 138 13.97 20.98 -5.36
N LEU A 139 13.48 19.92 -4.72
CA LEU A 139 12.23 19.93 -3.95
C LEU A 139 12.42 20.32 -2.48
N GLU A 140 13.64 20.61 -2.04
CA GLU A 140 14.00 20.93 -0.65
C GLU A 140 13.48 19.89 0.36
N LEU A 141 13.51 18.60 0.02
CA LEU A 141 12.94 17.54 0.86
C LEU A 141 13.67 17.42 2.21
N ASP A 142 14.97 17.69 2.23
CA ASP A 142 15.81 17.63 3.43
C ASP A 142 15.76 18.91 4.28
N LYS A 143 14.89 19.89 3.94
CA LYS A 143 14.72 21.11 4.72
C LYS A 143 14.10 20.79 6.08
N VAL A 144 14.83 21.08 7.15
CA VAL A 144 14.33 20.97 8.53
C VAL A 144 13.24 22.02 8.76
N LEU A 145 12.06 21.56 9.21
CA LEU A 145 10.91 22.39 9.53
C LEU A 145 10.73 22.59 11.03
N GLY A 146 11.30 21.70 11.84
CA GLY A 146 11.23 21.75 13.29
C GLY A 146 11.67 20.42 13.91
N CYS A 147 11.20 20.14 15.11
CA CYS A 147 11.48 18.88 15.81
C CYS A 147 10.21 18.30 16.45
N SER A 148 10.13 16.98 16.54
CA SER A 148 9.10 16.27 17.30
C SER A 148 9.70 15.73 18.61
N PRO A 149 9.08 16.00 19.78
CA PRO A 149 9.57 15.48 21.06
C PRO A 149 9.32 13.98 21.23
N MET A 150 8.51 13.37 20.36
CA MET A 150 8.17 11.95 20.41
C MET A 150 7.85 11.39 19.03
N THR A 151 7.87 10.07 18.90
CA THR A 151 7.42 9.39 17.67
C THR A 151 5.90 9.38 17.60
N LEU A 152 5.32 9.95 16.55
CA LEU A 152 3.91 9.86 16.21
C LEU A 152 3.65 8.61 15.38
N SER A 153 2.89 7.66 15.93
CA SER A 153 2.63 6.38 15.28
C SER A 153 1.14 6.08 15.21
N ASN A 154 0.73 5.48 14.10
CA ASN A 154 -0.60 4.90 13.96
C ASN A 154 -0.80 3.67 14.86
N ARG A 155 0.28 2.97 15.24
CA ARG A 155 0.21 1.73 16.02
C ARG A 155 -0.24 1.96 17.46
N ASN A 156 0.29 2.99 18.10
CA ASN A 156 -0.06 3.38 19.47
C ASN A 156 -1.05 4.55 19.54
N GLN A 157 -1.60 4.95 18.39
CA GLN A 157 -2.56 6.05 18.22
C GLN A 157 -2.05 7.44 18.63
N SER A 158 -0.74 7.65 18.81
CA SER A 158 -0.21 8.98 19.14
C SER A 158 -0.36 9.99 17.99
N SER A 159 -0.36 9.53 16.74
CA SER A 159 -0.69 10.36 15.56
C SER A 159 -2.10 10.94 15.63
N TRP A 160 -3.07 10.12 16.04
CA TRP A 160 -4.48 10.53 16.23
C TRP A 160 -4.61 11.58 17.31
N LYS A 161 -4.00 11.31 18.48
CA LYS A 161 -4.05 12.22 19.62
C LYS A 161 -3.44 13.57 19.27
N PHE A 162 -2.26 13.59 18.64
CA PHE A 162 -1.64 14.82 18.16
C PHE A 162 -2.55 15.60 17.22
N TYR A 163 -3.20 14.92 16.28
CA TYR A 163 -4.07 15.59 15.33
C TYR A 163 -5.32 16.19 15.98
N ASN A 164 -5.98 15.45 16.86
CA ASN A 164 -7.19 15.90 17.56
C ASN A 164 -6.88 17.03 18.56
N ASP A 165 -5.80 16.92 19.31
CA ASP A 165 -5.51 17.84 20.41
C ASP A 165 -4.81 19.12 19.94
N ILE A 166 -4.07 19.07 18.82
CA ILE A 166 -3.23 20.17 18.35
C ILE A 166 -3.65 20.65 16.96
N VAL A 167 -3.71 19.76 15.97
CA VAL A 167 -3.89 20.17 14.57
C VAL A 167 -5.30 20.70 14.31
N ILE A 168 -6.34 19.98 14.74
CA ILE A 168 -7.74 20.39 14.54
C ILE A 168 -8.04 21.75 15.20
N PRO A 169 -7.73 21.98 16.49
CA PRO A 169 -7.99 23.28 17.13
C PRO A 169 -7.29 24.45 16.42
N LEU A 170 -6.03 24.26 15.99
CA LEU A 170 -5.29 25.28 15.24
C LEU A 170 -5.93 25.60 13.88
N MET A 171 -6.52 24.60 13.22
CA MET A 171 -7.18 24.77 11.92
C MET A 171 -8.54 25.46 12.03
N LEU A 172 -9.30 25.18 13.08
CA LEU A 172 -10.64 25.73 13.26
C LEU A 172 -10.62 27.16 13.82
N ASN A 173 -9.54 27.54 14.51
CA ASN A 173 -9.40 28.87 15.13
C ASN A 173 -10.59 29.25 16.05
N GLU A 174 -11.28 28.26 16.60
CA GLU A 174 -12.48 28.37 17.45
C GLU A 174 -12.45 27.32 18.56
N SER A 175 -13.28 27.50 19.59
CA SER A 175 -13.47 26.50 20.64
C SER A 175 -14.08 25.23 20.03
N THR A 176 -13.41 24.09 20.21
CA THR A 176 -13.84 22.81 19.65
C THR A 176 -14.83 22.06 20.54
N ASN A 177 -15.37 22.70 21.60
CA ASN A 177 -16.09 21.96 22.64
C ASN A 177 -17.29 21.16 22.08
N ASP A 178 -18.05 21.77 21.17
CA ASP A 178 -19.20 21.15 20.50
C ASP A 178 -18.88 20.60 19.09
N THR A 179 -17.60 20.41 18.73
CA THR A 179 -17.18 20.01 17.38
C THR A 179 -16.77 18.55 17.28
N ILE A 180 -17.24 17.86 16.25
CA ILE A 180 -16.88 16.46 15.96
C ILE A 180 -16.00 16.40 14.73
N SER A 181 -14.77 15.90 14.90
CA SER A 181 -13.84 15.65 13.79
C SER A 181 -13.93 14.20 13.31
N ILE A 182 -14.06 14.02 11.99
CA ILE A 182 -14.10 12.70 11.36
C ILE A 182 -12.98 12.64 10.33
N VAL A 183 -11.99 11.79 10.60
CA VAL A 183 -10.82 11.60 9.73
C VAL A 183 -10.59 10.11 9.51
N SER A 184 -10.26 9.74 8.27
CA SER A 184 -9.96 8.36 7.92
C SER A 184 -8.62 7.94 8.48
N ILE A 185 -8.53 6.73 9.04
CA ILE A 185 -7.26 6.26 9.58
C ILE A 185 -6.17 5.98 8.55
N GLY A 186 -6.57 5.87 7.29
CA GLY A 186 -5.65 5.76 6.17
C GLY A 186 -4.98 7.08 5.79
N GLY A 187 -5.32 8.21 6.45
CA GLY A 187 -4.76 9.53 6.19
C GLY A 187 -3.28 9.64 6.56
N TRP A 188 -2.85 8.94 7.61
CA TRP A 188 -1.44 8.85 7.98
C TRP A 188 -0.81 7.61 7.37
N ARG A 189 0.22 7.83 6.55
CA ARG A 189 0.83 6.78 5.73
C ARG A 189 2.08 6.19 6.34
N TYR A 190 2.71 6.88 7.27
CA TYR A 190 3.94 6.46 7.93
C TYR A 190 4.00 6.91 9.39
N GLU A 191 5.10 6.62 10.07
CA GLU A 191 5.40 7.17 11.39
C GLU A 191 6.20 8.48 11.24
N LEU A 192 5.93 9.45 12.12
CA LEU A 192 6.79 10.62 12.28
C LEU A 192 7.72 10.34 13.46
N TYR A 193 9.02 10.20 13.23
CA TYR A 193 9.97 9.87 14.30
C TYR A 193 10.27 11.08 15.20
N ALA A 194 10.67 10.81 16.45
CA ALA A 194 11.19 11.84 17.34
C ALA A 194 12.52 12.42 16.80
N GLY A 195 12.79 13.69 17.09
CA GLY A 195 13.98 14.41 16.63
C GLY A 195 13.66 15.43 15.56
N GLU A 196 14.63 15.74 14.70
CA GLU A 196 14.47 16.67 13.58
C GLU A 196 13.38 16.17 12.62
N VAL A 197 12.53 17.09 12.17
CA VAL A 197 11.44 16.84 11.22
C VAL A 197 11.71 17.65 9.96
N THR A 198 11.84 16.95 8.84
CA THR A 198 12.05 17.54 7.52
C THR A 198 10.74 17.71 6.75
N LYS A 199 10.81 18.42 5.63
CA LYS A 199 9.71 18.48 4.66
C LYS A 199 9.31 17.09 4.14
N ASP A 200 10.27 16.21 3.91
CA ASP A 200 10.03 14.82 3.48
C ASP A 200 9.25 14.03 4.53
N ASP A 201 9.59 14.21 5.81
CA ASP A 201 8.92 13.52 6.92
C ASP A 201 7.43 13.92 7.01
N VAL A 202 7.13 15.21 6.89
CA VAL A 202 5.74 15.71 6.92
C VAL A 202 4.93 15.16 5.73
N ILE A 203 5.50 15.19 4.53
CA ILE A 203 4.83 14.69 3.32
C ILE A 203 4.65 13.16 3.40
N THR A 204 5.64 12.44 3.90
CA THR A 204 5.58 10.97 4.04
C THR A 204 4.57 10.56 5.12
N PHE A 205 4.50 11.31 6.22
CA PHE A 205 3.54 11.08 7.30
C PHE A 205 2.09 11.35 6.84
N SER A 206 1.82 12.48 6.20
CA SER A 206 0.47 12.91 5.78
C SER A 206 0.46 13.48 4.34
N PRO A 207 0.50 12.63 3.30
CA PRO A 207 0.71 13.05 1.91
C PRO A 207 -0.52 13.64 1.23
N PHE A 208 -1.72 13.46 1.79
CA PHE A 208 -2.95 13.87 1.13
C PHE A 208 -3.22 15.35 1.35
N ARG A 209 -3.45 16.08 0.26
CA ARG A 209 -3.93 17.47 0.29
C ARG A 209 -5.43 17.53 0.55
N ASN A 210 -5.87 16.88 1.62
CA ASN A 210 -7.27 16.91 2.02
C ASN A 210 -7.60 18.28 2.61
N GLY A 211 -8.63 18.93 2.09
CA GLY A 211 -9.24 20.08 2.74
C GLY A 211 -10.14 19.66 3.90
N PHE A 212 -10.42 20.59 4.80
CA PHE A 212 -11.43 20.40 5.84
C PHE A 212 -12.77 20.94 5.36
N TYR A 213 -13.82 20.19 5.63
CA TYR A 213 -15.19 20.61 5.41
C TYR A 213 -15.86 20.77 6.77
N TYR A 214 -16.37 21.97 7.03
CA TYR A 214 -17.13 22.28 8.23
C TYR A 214 -18.63 22.25 7.89
N ILE A 215 -19.41 21.56 8.73
CA ILE A 215 -20.87 21.49 8.59
C ILE A 215 -21.47 21.95 9.92
N PRO A 216 -22.09 23.14 9.97
CA PRO A 216 -22.73 23.64 11.19
C PRO A 216 -24.05 22.93 11.49
N ASP A 217 -24.55 23.13 12.71
CA ASP A 217 -25.90 22.78 13.16
C ASP A 217 -26.29 21.30 13.01
N ILE A 218 -25.30 20.40 13.08
CA ILE A 218 -25.51 18.96 13.05
C ILE A 218 -26.15 18.47 14.36
N LYS A 219 -27.26 17.72 14.26
CA LYS A 219 -27.89 17.12 15.43
C LYS A 219 -27.21 15.79 15.78
N GLY A 220 -27.23 15.41 17.06
CA GLY A 220 -26.70 14.12 17.51
C GLY A 220 -27.33 12.89 16.82
N SER A 221 -28.58 13.02 16.33
CA SER A 221 -29.25 11.99 15.53
C SER A 221 -28.56 11.74 14.18
N ASP A 222 -27.99 12.78 13.57
CA ASP A 222 -27.34 12.70 12.26
C ASP A 222 -25.98 12.01 12.38
N ILE A 223 -25.23 12.32 13.45
CA ILE A 223 -23.99 11.62 13.82
C ILE A 223 -24.23 10.13 14.03
N THR A 224 -25.33 9.77 14.69
CA THR A 224 -25.70 8.36 14.92
C THR A 224 -25.97 7.62 13.61
N LYS A 225 -26.65 8.26 12.67
CA LYS A 225 -26.88 7.70 11.32
C LYS A 225 -25.57 7.56 10.56
N LEU A 226 -24.73 8.60 10.55
CA LEU A 226 -23.43 8.60 9.90
C LEU A 226 -22.53 7.47 10.43
N ARG A 227 -22.47 7.29 11.75
CA ARG A 227 -21.73 6.19 12.39
C ARG A 227 -22.17 4.81 11.89
N LYS A 228 -23.48 4.60 11.68
CA LYS A 228 -23.99 3.33 11.13
C LYS A 228 -23.58 3.15 9.66
N SER A 229 -23.65 4.21 8.86
CA SER A 229 -23.24 4.17 7.44
C SER A 229 -21.73 3.92 7.28
N LEU A 230 -20.90 4.52 8.12
CA LEU A 230 -19.44 4.37 8.06
C LEU A 230 -18.95 2.96 8.44
N LYS A 231 -19.64 2.27 9.37
CA LYS A 231 -19.32 0.88 9.75
C LYS A 231 -19.34 -0.09 8.55
N TRP A 232 -20.19 0.16 7.56
CA TRP A 232 -20.29 -0.66 6.34
C TRP A 232 -19.20 -0.35 5.31
N TYR A 233 -18.74 0.90 5.26
CA TYR A 233 -17.77 1.35 4.26
C TYR A 233 -16.31 1.04 4.64
N LEU A 234 -15.99 1.02 5.93
CA LEU A 234 -14.62 0.90 6.40
C LEU A 234 -14.54 0.00 7.64
N PRO A 235 -14.26 -1.31 7.52
CA PRO A 235 -14.06 -2.20 8.67
C PRO A 235 -12.86 -1.80 9.55
N ARG A 236 -12.08 -0.78 9.14
CA ARG A 236 -10.93 -0.21 9.85
C ARG A 236 -11.11 1.26 10.24
N VAL A 237 -12.31 1.85 10.21
CA VAL A 237 -12.48 3.13 10.93
C VAL A 237 -12.65 2.79 12.40
N THR A 238 -11.58 2.95 13.16
CA THR A 238 -11.70 3.27 14.57
C THR A 238 -12.38 4.64 14.60
N LEU A 239 -13.70 4.66 14.86
CA LEU A 239 -14.35 5.84 15.41
C LEU A 239 -13.79 5.99 16.82
N THR A 240 -12.53 6.43 16.92
CA THR A 240 -11.89 6.70 18.19
C THR A 240 -12.44 8.02 18.64
N THR A 241 -13.47 7.95 19.50
CA THR A 241 -14.03 9.05 20.27
C THR A 241 -14.45 10.26 19.44
N VAL A 242 -15.78 10.36 19.25
CA VAL A 242 -16.41 11.67 19.29
C VAL A 242 -16.11 12.23 20.68
N THR A 243 -15.06 13.03 20.82
CA THR A 243 -14.90 13.84 22.02
C THR A 243 -15.95 14.93 21.91
N VAL A 244 -17.12 14.68 22.48
CA VAL A 244 -17.96 15.78 22.95
C VAL A 244 -17.27 16.21 24.24
N THR A 245 -16.70 17.40 24.27
CA THR A 245 -16.32 18.04 25.53
C THR A 245 -17.48 18.87 26.02
#